data_AF-A0A838VBC4-F1
#
_entry.id   AF-A0A838VBC4-F1
#
_cell.length_a   1.000
_cell.length_b   1.000
_cell.length_c   1.000
_cell.angle_alpha   90.00
_cell.angle_beta   90.00
_cell.angle_gamma   90.00
#
_symmetry.space_group_name_H-M   'P 1'
#
loop_
_entity.id
_entity.type
_entity.pdbx_description
1 polymer ?
#
loop_
_entity_poly.entity_id
_entity_poly.type
_entity_poly.pdbx_seq_one_letter_code
_entity_poly.pdbx_strand_id
1 'polypeptide(L)' 'MRAPASGREALAHAEPGQIYVDRETGEEMVPVAMVLPLAPSPSSLPRTPANLRACRRCDQLIGLDVSDCPHCGLRQSAL' A
#
# COMPACT_ATOMS: atom_id res chain seq x y z
N MET A 1 -4.32 9.14 7.31
CA MET A 1 -5.32 9.74 8.21
C MET A 1 -5.72 11.07 7.65
N ARG A 2 -6.99 11.45 7.72
CA ARG A 2 -7.47 12.75 7.26
C ARG A 2 -8.48 13.34 8.23
N ALA A 3 -8.30 14.62 8.55
CA ALA A 3 -9.24 15.42 9.31
C ALA A 3 -10.43 15.81 8.40
N PRO A 4 -11.71 15.51 8.74
CA PRO A 4 -12.85 15.71 7.85
C PRO A 4 -13.10 17.16 7.44
N ALA A 5 -12.99 18.10 8.37
CA ALA A 5 -13.31 19.52 8.16
C ALA A 5 -12.13 20.29 7.57
N SER A 6 -10.94 20.16 8.18
CA SER A 6 -9.75 20.90 7.71
C SER A 6 -9.06 20.23 6.51
N GLY A 7 -9.27 18.92 6.31
CA GLY A 7 -8.60 18.15 5.26
C GLY A 7 -7.13 17.88 5.52
N ARG A 8 -6.60 18.20 6.71
CA ARG A 8 -5.22 17.91 7.11
C ARG A 8 -4.97 16.41 7.10
N GLU A 9 -3.78 16.03 6.64
CA GLU A 9 -3.40 14.62 6.46
C GLU A 9 -2.18 14.25 7.27
N ALA A 10 -2.16 13.00 7.73
CA ALA A 10 -1.02 12.40 8.40
C ALA A 10 -0.87 10.93 8.03
N LEU A 11 0.38 10.47 7.86
CA LEU A 11 0.74 9.06 7.82
C LEU A 11 1.14 8.62 9.23
N ALA A 12 0.46 7.62 9.77
CA ALA A 12 0.70 7.11 11.10
C ALA A 12 0.36 5.62 11.18
N HIS A 13 1.02 4.91 12.09
CA HIS A 13 0.53 3.59 12.53
C HIS A 13 -0.76 3.80 13.31
N ALA A 14 -1.80 3.07 12.90
CA ALA A 14 -3.12 3.17 13.48
C ALA A 14 -3.60 1.79 13.96
N GLU A 15 -4.20 1.77 15.13
CA GLU A 15 -4.79 0.62 15.78
C GLU A 15 -6.32 0.70 15.65
N PRO A 16 -7.01 -0.42 15.43
CA PRO A 16 -8.47 -0.44 15.39
C PRO A 16 -9.10 0.08 16.69
N GLY A 17 -10.10 0.94 16.56
CA GLY A 17 -10.89 1.47 17.69
C GLY A 17 -10.22 2.58 18.51
N GLN A 18 -9.04 3.07 18.11
CA GLN A 18 -8.42 4.24 18.72
C GLN A 18 -8.91 5.54 18.07
N ILE A 19 -9.06 6.59 18.89
CA ILE A 19 -9.36 7.95 18.42
C ILE A 19 -8.05 8.68 18.21
N TYR A 20 -7.88 9.24 17.02
CA TYR A 20 -6.70 10.01 16.65
C TYR A 20 -7.10 11.46 16.45
N VAL A 21 -6.25 12.38 16.93
CA VAL A 21 -6.50 13.83 16.81
C VAL A 21 -5.32 14.53 16.16
N ASP A 22 -5.61 15.54 15.35
CA ASP A 22 -4.60 16.44 14.83
C ASP A 22 -3.98 17.24 15.98
N ARG A 23 -2.65 17.26 16.06
CA ARG A 23 -1.93 17.88 17.19
C ARG A 23 -2.11 19.40 17.25
N GLU A 24 -2.32 20.06 16.13
CA GLU A 24 -2.43 21.53 16.07
C GLU A 24 -3.88 21.98 16.32
N THR A 25 -4.86 21.28 15.75
CA THR A 25 -6.26 21.72 15.79
C THR A 25 -7.11 20.97 16.81
N GLY A 26 -6.66 19.81 17.28
CA GLY A 26 -7.45 18.89 18.12
C GLY A 26 -8.58 18.18 17.37
N GLU A 27 -8.68 18.36 16.05
CA GLU A 27 -9.72 17.74 15.23
C GLU A 27 -9.50 16.22 15.13
N GLU A 28 -10.58 15.44 15.22
CA GLU A 28 -10.51 14.00 15.03
C GLU A 28 -10.08 13.65 13.60
N MET A 29 -9.17 12.69 13.47
CA MET A 29 -8.63 12.21 12.21
C MET A 29 -9.06 10.78 11.95
N VAL A 30 -9.53 10.50 10.73
CA VAL A 30 -9.99 9.17 10.33
C VAL A 30 -9.01 8.49 9.36
N PRO A 31 -8.81 7.16 9.44
CA PRO A 31 -8.09 6.43 8.40
C PRO A 31 -8.88 6.47 7.08
N VAL A 32 -8.27 7.01 6.03
CA VAL A 32 -8.88 7.07 4.68
C VAL A 32 -8.16 6.18 3.66
N ALA A 33 -6.97 5.71 4.00
CA ALA A 33 -6.16 4.81 3.19
C ALA A 33 -5.27 3.97 4.10
N MET A 34 -4.87 2.80 3.61
CA MET A 34 -3.97 1.88 4.31
C MET A 34 -2.93 1.37 3.33
N VAL A 35 -1.70 1.21 3.80
CA VAL A 35 -0.66 0.53 3.04
C VAL A 35 -0.84 -0.96 3.24
N LEU A 36 -1.09 -1.66 2.13
CA LEU A 36 -1.13 -3.13 2.11
C LEU A 36 0.28 -3.67 1.81
N PRO A 37 0.62 -4.87 2.31
CA PRO A 37 -0.19 -5.69 3.22
C PRO A 37 -0.21 -5.15 4.66
N LEU A 38 -1.36 -5.26 5.34
CA LEU A 38 -1.51 -4.82 6.74
C LEU A 38 -0.69 -5.71 7.68
N ALA A 39 -0.01 -5.10 8.65
CA ALA A 39 0.67 -5.87 9.70
C ALA A 39 -0.35 -6.45 10.71
N PRO A 40 -0.08 -7.64 11.29
CA PRO A 40 0.98 -8.57 10.91
C PRO A 40 0.58 -9.35 9.64
N SER A 41 1.45 -9.36 8.64
CA SER A 41 1.28 -10.19 7.43
C SER A 41 2.47 -11.14 7.28
N PRO A 42 2.25 -12.43 6.94
CA PRO A 42 3.34 -13.38 6.67
C PRO A 42 4.10 -13.06 5.37
N SER A 43 3.61 -12.12 4.56
CA SER A 43 4.24 -11.69 3.31
C SER A 43 4.15 -10.18 3.14
N SER A 44 5.19 -9.56 2.59
CA SER A 44 5.21 -8.16 2.17
C SER A 44 4.67 -7.95 0.75
N LEU A 45 4.22 -9.02 0.08
CA LEU A 45 3.71 -8.93 -1.27
C LEU A 45 2.32 -8.28 -1.26
N PRO A 46 2.06 -7.27 -2.11
CA PRO A 46 0.75 -6.64 -2.21
C PRO A 46 -0.31 -7.57 -2.84
N ARG A 47 0.10 -8.75 -3.31
CA ARG A 47 -0.75 -9.75 -3.97
C ARG A 47 -0.38 -11.16 -3.53
N THR A 48 -1.34 -12.07 -3.65
CA THR A 48 -1.10 -13.50 -3.43
C THR A 48 -0.08 -14.05 -4.44
N PRO A 49 0.72 -15.07 -4.08
CA PRO A 49 1.70 -15.67 -5.00
C PRO A 49 1.10 -16.16 -6.32
N ALA A 50 -0.15 -16.64 -6.31
CA ALA A 50 -0.87 -17.05 -7.52
C ALA A 50 -1.13 -15.91 -8.51
N ASN A 51 -1.04 -14.65 -8.07
CA ASN A 51 -1.24 -13.44 -8.88
C ASN A 51 0.09 -12.74 -9.20
N LEU A 52 1.22 -13.45 -9.07
CA LEU A 52 2.56 -12.93 -9.32
C LEU A 52 3.32 -13.82 -10.31
N ARG A 53 4.23 -13.20 -11.07
CA ARG A 53 5.27 -13.88 -11.84
C ARG A 53 6.63 -13.23 -11.58
N ALA A 54 7.71 -13.97 -11.82
CA ALA A 54 9.04 -13.39 -11.84
C ALA A 54 9.25 -12.57 -13.12
N CYS A 55 9.85 -11.37 -12.99
CA CYS A 55 10.27 -10.58 -14.14
C CYS A 55 11.38 -11.31 -14.91
N ARG A 56 11.24 -11.46 -16.23
CA ARG A 56 12.19 -12.17 -17.12
C ARG A 56 13.64 -11.61 -17.18
N ARG A 57 13.96 -10.55 -16.43
CA ARG A 57 15.29 -9.91 -16.44
C ARG A 57 15.86 -9.64 -15.06
N CYS A 58 15.05 -9.16 -14.13
CA CYS A 58 15.53 -8.79 -12.80
C CYS A 58 15.00 -9.71 -11.70
N ASP A 59 14.25 -10.77 -12.05
CA ASP A 59 13.69 -11.80 -11.17
C ASP A 59 12.80 -11.31 -10.02
N GLN A 60 12.51 -10.01 -9.96
CA GLN A 60 11.56 -9.43 -9.00
C GLN A 60 10.15 -9.94 -9.26
N LEU A 61 9.41 -10.18 -8.18
CA LEU A 61 8.00 -10.57 -8.25
C LEU A 61 7.14 -9.37 -8.65
N ILE A 62 6.37 -9.55 -9.72
CA ILE A 62 5.49 -8.52 -10.28
C ILE A 62 4.09 -9.10 -10.53
N GLY A 63 3.06 -8.24 -10.59
CA GLY A 63 1.70 -8.66 -10.90
C GLY A 63 1.57 -9.33 -12.26
N LEU A 64 0.70 -10.34 -12.40
CA LEU A 64 0.43 -10.97 -13.71
C LEU A 64 -0.16 -9.99 -14.74
N ASP A 65 -0.94 -9.01 -14.26
CA ASP A 65 -1.62 -7.98 -15.04
C ASP A 65 -0.73 -6.80 -15.46
N VAL A 66 0.52 -6.72 -14.99
CA VAL A 66 1.41 -5.61 -15.37
C VAL A 66 2.14 -5.93 -16.67
N SER A 67 2.08 -5.00 -17.62
CA SER A 67 2.77 -5.13 -18.91
C SER A 67 4.25 -4.77 -18.80
N ASP A 68 4.60 -3.78 -17.96
CA ASP A 68 5.96 -3.27 -17.81
C ASP A 68 6.42 -3.46 -16.36
N CYS A 69 7.63 -4.00 -16.16
CA CYS A 69 8.16 -4.26 -14.83
C CYS A 69 8.40 -2.93 -14.06
N PRO A 70 7.81 -2.72 -12.87
CA PRO A 70 7.97 -1.46 -12.12
C PRO A 70 9.38 -1.26 -11.56
N HIS A 71 10.21 -2.31 -11.52
CA HIS A 71 11.57 -2.24 -10.96
C HIS A 71 12.64 -1.94 -12.01
N CYS A 72 12.50 -2.47 -13.23
CA CYS A 72 13.51 -2.32 -14.28
C CYS A 72 12.96 -1.75 -15.60
N GLY A 73 11.66 -1.59 -15.76
CA GLY A 73 11.03 -1.07 -16.98
C GLY A 73 10.96 -2.05 -18.14
N LEU A 74 11.36 -3.32 -17.98
CA LEU A 74 11.25 -4.30 -19.05
C LEU A 74 9.79 -4.67 -19.32
N ARG A 75 9.35 -4.53 -20.57
CA ARG A 75 8.09 -5.09 -21.03
C ARG A 75 8.07 -6.62 -20.96
N GLN A 76 7.08 -7.13 -20.28
CA GLN A 76 6.85 -8.54 -20.05
C GLN A 76 6.08 -9.16 -21.23
N SER A 77 6.21 -10.47 -21.39
CA SER A 77 5.52 -11.19 -22.46
C SER A 77 4.11 -11.48 -22.00
N ALA A 78 3.19 -11.67 -22.93
CA ALA A 78 1.91 -12.27 -22.59
C ALA A 78 2.17 -13.63 -21.90
N LEU A 79 1.32 -13.92 -20.92
CA LEU A 79 1.26 -15.23 -20.26
C LEU A 79 0.46 -16.19 -21.12
#